data_AF-A0A6J0C3P9-F1
#
_entry.id   AF-A0A6J0C3P9-F1
#
_cell.length_a   1.000
_cell.length_b   1.000
_cell.length_c   1.000
_cell.angle_alpha   90.00
_cell.angle_beta   90.00
_cell.angle_gamma   90.00
#
_symmetry.space_group_name_H-M   'P 1'
#
loop_
_entity.id
_entity.type
_entity.pdbx_description
1 polymer ?
#
loop_
_entity_poly.entity_id
_entity_poly.type
_entity_poly.pdbx_seq_one_letter_code
_entity_poly.pdbx_strand_id
1 'polypeptide(L)'
;MSAFRPARVVPGFGMNGLIHLTGNRQGMAFMNNFGHMEKSVAPSSRIVVDAFEKKTTELQDIVYENMKAVVMVVRIMGALPIMRPHIGVTKFKFASNTMIYSVLVYVAMTAYVVYVIWNRIKIVQAVQGRFEEAVIAYLFIVFLVPNFLVPVFWYETRKNAGCFNHWMDFEVFYTRVTTRYLPINLRIRAIWISILVPIISTACVFTTQMTMDNFALWQVVPNIYVTTFINMLGAYWYMHCTTISTCANILAQDFKHAIRSNVEAITVADYRALWLHLNRITREIGIATCYCFTVLCMYLFFSSTLSIYGLFSQLKDGLTIKDLGLTISAISTIALLHVICDQAHSASQHVRVHFQKKLLLVELSNLNEDAQIEINMFLRATEMNPSDISLGGFFDVNRNLFKSLLGTMVTYLVVLLQFQISLPETSTLNNATLD
;
A
#
# COMPACT_ATOMS: atom_id res chain seq x y z
N MET A 1 -20.89 -21.17 -28.91
CA MET A 1 -21.68 -19.93 -28.72
C MET A 1 -20.73 -18.89 -28.14
N SER A 2 -20.03 -18.04 -28.93
CA SER A 2 -20.50 -16.79 -29.57
C SER A 2 -21.27 -15.92 -28.56
N ALA A 3 -20.93 -14.67 -28.20
CA ALA A 3 -19.97 -13.66 -28.68
C ALA A 3 -19.85 -12.55 -27.60
N PHE A 4 -19.09 -11.48 -27.91
CA PHE A 4 -18.85 -10.23 -27.16
C PHE A 4 -17.53 -10.12 -26.36
N ARG A 5 -16.45 -9.84 -27.09
CA ARG A 5 -15.32 -9.03 -26.61
C ARG A 5 -15.45 -7.63 -27.23
N PRO A 6 -15.36 -6.52 -26.47
CA PRO A 6 -15.03 -5.23 -27.04
C PRO A 6 -13.51 -5.07 -27.17
N ALA A 7 -13.08 -4.67 -28.36
CA ALA A 7 -11.71 -4.37 -28.72
C ALA A 7 -11.16 -3.17 -27.92
N ARG A 8 -9.99 -3.32 -27.30
CA ARG A 8 -9.24 -2.22 -26.69
C ARG A 8 -8.23 -1.73 -27.73
N VAL A 9 -8.48 -0.55 -28.28
CA VAL A 9 -7.57 0.16 -29.19
C VAL A 9 -6.35 0.65 -28.40
N VAL A 10 -5.17 0.22 -28.83
CA VAL A 10 -3.87 0.67 -28.32
C VAL A 10 -3.34 1.74 -29.28
N PRO A 11 -3.01 2.98 -28.84
CA PRO A 11 -2.27 3.89 -29.69
C PRO A 11 -0.79 3.51 -29.68
N GLY A 12 -0.30 3.03 -30.82
CA GLY A 12 1.11 2.82 -31.08
C GLY A 12 1.85 4.15 -31.26
N PHE A 13 2.92 4.33 -30.50
CA PHE A 13 3.91 5.38 -30.74
C PHE A 13 4.74 5.00 -31.97
N GLY A 14 4.58 5.77 -33.05
CA GLY A 14 5.42 5.70 -34.24
C GLY A 14 6.12 7.04 -34.48
N MET A 15 7.43 7.07 -34.20
CA MET A 15 8.35 8.07 -34.77
C MET A 15 8.50 7.78 -36.27
N ASN A 16 8.27 8.77 -37.12
CA ASN A 16 9.05 9.13 -38.33
C ASN A 16 8.21 10.02 -39.27
N GLY A 17 8.75 11.18 -39.65
CA GLY A 17 8.08 12.10 -40.57
C GLY A 17 8.87 13.38 -40.82
N LEU A 18 10.10 13.23 -41.30
CA LEU A 18 10.89 14.28 -41.95
C LEU A 18 10.19 14.65 -43.27
N ILE A 19 9.73 15.90 -43.42
CA ILE A 19 9.56 16.54 -44.74
C ILE A 19 10.05 17.98 -44.66
N HIS A 20 11.12 18.22 -45.40
CA HIS A 20 11.71 19.48 -45.78
C HIS A 20 11.13 19.87 -47.15
N LEU A 21 10.77 21.14 -47.38
CA LEU A 21 10.69 21.85 -48.69
C LEU A 21 10.35 23.34 -48.35
N THR A 22 11.33 24.24 -48.28
CA THR A 22 11.61 25.32 -49.28
C THR A 22 10.35 26.02 -49.79
N GLY A 23 10.14 27.34 -49.74
CA GLY A 23 10.95 28.50 -49.39
C GLY A 23 10.32 29.70 -50.11
N ASN A 24 10.15 30.85 -49.47
CA ASN A 24 10.25 32.14 -50.16
C ASN A 24 10.46 33.30 -49.16
N ARG A 25 11.51 34.07 -49.43
CA ARG A 25 11.88 35.32 -48.73
C ARG A 25 11.11 36.47 -49.35
N GLN A 26 10.46 37.29 -48.54
CA GLN A 26 10.43 38.75 -48.72
C GLN A 26 10.48 39.39 -47.34
N GLY A 27 11.53 40.18 -47.11
CA GLY A 27 11.63 41.06 -45.94
C GLY A 27 11.12 42.44 -46.28
N MET A 28 10.54 43.14 -45.32
CA MET A 28 10.64 44.59 -45.20
C MET A 28 10.39 45.06 -43.76
N ALA A 29 11.37 45.82 -43.29
CA ALA A 29 11.43 46.85 -42.25
C ALA A 29 10.29 47.03 -41.22
N PHE A 30 10.71 46.90 -39.95
CA PHE A 30 10.50 47.85 -38.83
C PHE A 30 9.48 48.99 -39.01
N MET A 31 8.44 48.97 -38.17
CA MET A 31 7.99 50.18 -37.47
C MET A 31 7.35 49.80 -36.13
N ASN A 32 7.93 50.37 -35.06
CA ASN A 32 7.49 50.25 -33.67
C ASN A 32 6.09 50.84 -33.49
N ASN A 33 5.18 50.08 -32.89
CA ASN A 33 4.04 50.62 -32.13
C ASN A 33 3.64 49.60 -31.06
N PHE A 34 4.40 49.57 -29.96
CA PHE A 34 3.99 48.89 -28.73
C PHE A 34 3.01 49.78 -27.97
N GLY A 35 1.73 49.68 -28.33
CA GLY A 35 0.61 50.06 -27.47
C GLY A 35 0.26 48.89 -26.56
N HIS A 36 0.19 49.14 -25.25
CA HIS A 36 -0.25 48.21 -24.22
C HIS A 36 -1.57 47.51 -24.61
N MET A 37 -1.50 46.21 -24.87
CA MET A 37 -2.62 45.30 -24.70
C MET A 37 -2.15 44.11 -23.88
N GLU A 38 -2.41 44.22 -22.58
CA GLU A 38 -2.32 43.13 -21.62
C GLU A 38 -3.30 42.03 -22.08
N LYS A 39 -2.76 40.90 -22.55
CA LYS A 39 -3.56 39.72 -22.85
C LYS A 39 -4.15 39.20 -21.54
N SER A 40 -5.44 39.45 -21.35
CA SER A 40 -6.31 38.80 -20.37
C SER A 40 -6.17 37.28 -20.49
N VAL A 41 -5.41 36.68 -19.57
CA VAL A 41 -5.37 35.23 -19.36
C VAL A 41 -6.54 34.87 -18.46
N ALA A 42 -7.31 33.86 -18.87
CA ALA A 42 -8.53 33.41 -18.20
C ALA A 42 -8.34 33.16 -16.68
N PRO A 43 -9.29 33.60 -15.83
CA PRO A 43 -9.14 33.64 -14.37
C PRO A 43 -9.03 32.27 -13.69
N SER A 44 -9.43 31.17 -14.35
CA SER A 44 -9.39 29.82 -13.75
C SER A 44 -7.98 29.28 -13.52
N SER A 45 -6.98 29.79 -14.24
CA SER A 45 -5.59 29.32 -14.16
C SER A 45 -4.77 30.00 -13.06
N ARG A 46 -5.09 31.25 -12.71
CA ARG A 46 -4.40 32.00 -11.64
C ARG A 46 -4.78 31.52 -10.24
N ILE A 47 -6.06 31.18 -10.01
CA ILE A 47 -6.56 30.71 -8.71
C ILE A 47 -5.82 29.44 -8.25
N VAL A 48 -5.49 28.54 -9.18
CA VAL A 48 -4.77 27.29 -8.87
C VAL A 48 -3.31 27.54 -8.50
N VAL A 49 -2.67 28.59 -9.02
CA VAL A 49 -1.26 28.90 -8.74
C VAL A 49 -1.11 29.68 -7.44
N ASP A 50 -1.99 30.64 -7.17
CA ASP A 50 -2.02 31.40 -5.92
C ASP A 50 -2.56 30.55 -4.73
N ALA A 51 -3.24 29.43 -5.03
CA ALA A 51 -3.61 28.42 -4.03
C ALA A 51 -2.40 27.81 -3.29
N PHE A 52 -1.21 27.84 -3.89
CA PHE A 52 0.02 27.26 -3.34
C PHE A 52 0.93 28.28 -2.63
N GLU A 53 0.57 29.56 -2.56
CA GLU A 53 1.41 30.55 -1.90
C GLU A 53 1.32 30.38 -0.37
N LYS A 54 2.48 30.07 0.23
CA LYS A 54 2.62 29.56 1.60
C LYS A 54 2.72 30.72 2.59
N LYS A 55 1.63 31.08 3.27
CA LYS A 55 1.66 32.00 4.41
C LYS A 55 2.03 31.21 5.68
N THR A 56 3.19 31.51 6.25
CA THR A 56 3.96 30.66 7.19
C THR A 56 3.48 30.67 8.65
N THR A 57 2.33 31.23 8.97
CA THR A 57 1.92 31.42 10.37
C THR A 57 0.81 30.42 10.72
N GLU A 58 1.16 29.39 11.49
CA GLU A 58 0.31 28.29 12.00
C GLU A 58 0.14 27.04 11.11
N LEU A 59 1.22 26.49 10.53
CA LEU A 59 1.16 25.11 9.99
C LEU A 59 1.07 24.09 11.13
N GLN A 60 -0.10 23.44 11.29
CA GLN A 60 -0.25 22.22 12.07
C GLN A 60 -0.23 21.00 11.14
N ASP A 61 0.59 20.01 11.46
CA ASP A 61 0.80 18.79 10.66
C ASP A 61 0.02 17.62 11.26
N ILE A 62 -1.30 17.69 11.09
CA ILE A 62 -2.28 16.90 11.85
C ILE A 62 -2.21 15.43 11.43
N VAL A 63 -2.15 15.16 10.13
CA VAL A 63 -2.09 13.84 9.53
C VAL A 63 -0.83 13.12 9.95
N TYR A 64 0.34 13.77 9.90
CA TYR A 64 1.57 13.14 10.35
C TYR A 64 1.52 12.82 11.83
N GLU A 65 1.09 13.74 12.70
CA GLU A 65 1.02 13.49 14.14
C GLU A 65 0.06 12.34 14.48
N ASN A 66 -1.00 12.16 13.69
CA ASN A 66 -1.92 11.03 13.81
C ASN A 66 -1.28 9.68 13.39
N MET A 67 -0.31 9.69 12.47
CA MET A 67 0.38 8.48 11.99
C MET A 67 1.76 8.24 12.63
N LYS A 68 2.25 9.21 13.40
CA LYS A 68 3.62 9.30 13.88
C LYS A 68 4.10 8.10 14.67
N ALA A 69 3.24 7.51 15.51
CA ALA A 69 3.63 6.35 16.32
C ALA A 69 4.06 5.17 15.45
N VAL A 70 3.25 4.83 14.43
CA VAL A 70 3.51 3.72 13.51
C VAL A 70 4.75 4.03 12.67
N VAL A 71 4.84 5.25 12.14
CA VAL A 71 6.01 5.72 11.38
C VAL A 71 7.28 5.63 12.21
N MET A 72 7.23 5.97 13.50
CA MET A 72 8.37 5.93 14.40
C MET A 72 8.87 4.50 14.65
N VAL A 73 7.97 3.53 14.80
CA VAL A 73 8.38 2.13 14.95
C VAL A 73 9.07 1.63 13.68
N VAL A 74 8.50 1.88 12.49
CA VAL A 74 9.12 1.49 11.21
C VAL A 74 10.49 2.17 11.01
N ARG A 75 10.66 3.41 11.52
CA ARG A 75 11.95 4.12 11.55
C ARG A 75 12.96 3.46 12.48
N ILE A 76 12.56 3.10 13.70
CA ILE A 76 13.41 2.43 14.69
C ILE A 76 13.87 1.06 14.16
N MET A 77 13.02 0.35 13.41
CA MET A 77 13.39 -0.91 12.77
C MET A 77 14.39 -0.76 11.61
N GLY A 78 14.77 0.47 11.24
CA GLY A 78 15.69 0.76 10.14
C GLY A 78 15.06 0.70 8.75
N ALA A 79 13.73 0.60 8.65
CA ALA A 79 13.07 0.41 7.36
C ALA A 79 12.69 1.72 6.64
N LEU A 80 12.43 2.81 7.37
CA LEU A 80 11.97 4.08 6.78
C LEU A 80 12.88 5.26 7.11
N PRO A 81 14.02 5.46 6.44
CA PRO A 81 15.01 6.50 6.78
C PRO A 81 14.61 7.94 6.39
N ILE A 82 13.41 8.40 6.78
CA ILE A 82 12.94 9.77 6.53
C ILE A 82 13.53 10.78 7.51
N MET A 83 13.73 12.01 7.03
CA MET A 83 14.12 13.17 7.82
C MET A 83 13.02 14.23 7.79
N ARG A 84 12.84 14.94 8.90
CA ARG A 84 11.89 16.05 9.01
C ARG A 84 12.61 17.28 9.55
N PRO A 85 13.24 18.11 8.68
CA PRO A 85 13.97 19.30 9.13
C PRO A 85 13.04 20.37 9.71
N HIS A 86 11.82 20.50 9.17
CA HIS A 86 10.80 21.46 9.60
C HIS A 86 9.42 20.82 9.54
N ILE A 87 8.45 21.42 10.25
CA ILE A 87 7.04 21.01 10.22
C ILE A 87 6.52 21.06 8.77
N GLY A 88 5.80 20.02 8.36
CA GLY A 88 5.24 19.92 7.01
C GLY A 88 6.26 19.63 5.90
N VAL A 89 7.53 19.38 6.21
CA VAL A 89 8.55 19.04 5.22
C VAL A 89 9.23 17.72 5.60
N THR A 90 8.94 16.69 4.82
CA THR A 90 9.55 15.37 4.92
C THR A 90 10.47 15.15 3.72
N LYS A 91 11.73 14.82 3.97
CA LYS A 91 12.75 14.60 2.94
C LYS A 91 13.50 13.29 3.19
N PHE A 92 14.00 12.71 2.11
CA PHE A 92 14.92 11.58 2.15
C PHE A 92 16.26 12.00 1.54
N LYS A 93 17.36 11.67 2.23
CA LYS A 93 18.73 11.86 1.76
C LYS A 93 19.54 10.61 2.10
N PHE A 94 20.26 10.07 1.11
CA PHE A 94 21.13 8.90 1.30
C PHE A 94 22.25 9.17 2.30
N ALA A 95 22.89 10.34 2.23
CA ALA A 95 23.91 10.77 3.19
C ALA A 95 23.27 11.45 4.41
N SER A 96 22.51 10.70 5.21
CA SER A 96 21.89 11.20 6.45
C SER A 96 22.13 10.27 7.63
N ASN A 97 22.16 10.83 8.85
CA ASN A 97 22.34 10.05 10.07
C ASN A 97 21.28 8.94 10.23
N THR A 98 20.03 9.21 9.81
CA THR A 98 18.95 8.22 9.83
C THR A 98 19.19 7.09 8.82
N MET A 99 19.75 7.39 7.64
CA MET A 99 20.13 6.35 6.67
C MET A 99 21.31 5.53 7.19
N ILE A 100 22.33 6.15 7.77
CA ILE A 100 23.49 5.44 8.35
C ILE A 100 23.03 4.46 9.42
N TYR A 101 22.18 4.91 10.35
CA TYR A 101 21.56 4.04 11.35
C TYR A 101 20.80 2.86 10.72
N SER A 102 19.97 3.14 9.72
CA SER A 102 19.16 2.13 9.01
C SER A 102 20.05 1.09 8.32
N VAL A 103 21.14 1.52 7.69
CA VAL A 103 22.13 0.63 7.06
C VAL A 103 22.82 -0.24 8.10
N LEU A 104 23.25 0.31 9.23
CA LEU A 104 23.90 -0.46 10.30
C LEU A 104 22.97 -1.54 10.87
N VAL A 105 21.72 -1.18 11.18
CA VAL A 105 20.71 -2.13 11.67
C VAL A 105 20.44 -3.21 10.62
N TYR A 106 20.25 -2.82 9.36
CA TYR A 106 19.99 -3.77 8.29
C TYR A 106 21.16 -4.72 8.03
N VAL A 107 22.40 -4.24 8.02
CA VAL A 107 23.59 -5.08 7.82
C VAL A 107 23.73 -6.08 8.99
N ALA A 108 23.57 -5.62 10.23
CA ALA A 108 23.61 -6.49 11.40
C ALA A 108 22.52 -7.57 11.36
N MET A 109 21.27 -7.18 11.09
CA MET A 109 20.15 -8.11 11.00
C MET A 109 20.27 -9.06 9.81
N THR A 110 20.75 -8.57 8.65
CA THR A 110 20.94 -9.41 7.46
C THR A 110 22.06 -10.42 7.67
N ALA A 111 23.18 -10.04 8.28
CA ALA A 111 24.23 -10.98 8.63
C ALA A 111 23.70 -12.09 9.56
N TYR A 112 22.84 -11.71 10.53
CA TYR A 112 22.22 -12.68 11.42
C TYR A 112 21.22 -13.59 10.69
N VAL A 113 20.35 -13.03 9.85
CA VAL A 113 19.39 -13.79 9.03
C VAL A 113 20.13 -14.76 8.11
N VAL A 114 21.17 -14.33 7.42
CA VAL A 114 21.98 -15.18 6.54
C VAL A 114 22.65 -16.31 7.33
N TYR A 115 23.17 -16.04 8.53
CA TYR A 115 23.72 -17.06 9.43
C TYR A 115 22.67 -18.10 9.84
N VAL A 116 21.45 -17.67 10.17
CA VAL A 116 20.34 -18.58 10.49
C VAL A 116 19.96 -19.42 9.27
N ILE A 117 19.81 -18.81 8.09
CA ILE A 117 19.47 -19.49 6.85
C ILE A 117 20.54 -20.54 6.52
N TRP A 118 21.82 -20.19 6.60
CA TRP A 118 22.93 -21.10 6.35
C TRP A 118 22.89 -22.33 7.25
N ASN A 119 22.67 -22.13 8.56
CA ASN A 119 22.54 -23.22 9.50
C ASN A 119 21.28 -24.07 9.23
N ARG A 120 20.16 -23.45 8.83
CA ARG A 120 18.94 -24.17 8.46
C ARG A 120 19.13 -25.01 7.20
N ILE A 121 19.78 -24.48 6.17
CA ILE A 121 20.07 -25.23 4.94
C ILE A 121 20.91 -26.47 5.25
N LYS A 122 21.93 -26.36 6.10
CA LYS A 122 22.73 -27.53 6.52
C LYS A 122 21.91 -28.59 7.24
N ILE A 123 21.00 -28.17 8.13
CA ILE A 123 20.09 -29.09 8.82
C ILE A 123 19.15 -29.75 7.81
N VAL A 124 18.55 -28.98 6.89
CA VAL A 124 17.64 -29.49 5.86
C VAL A 124 18.32 -30.49 4.93
N GLN A 125 19.56 -30.22 4.51
CA GLN A 125 20.33 -31.12 3.66
C GLN A 125 20.71 -32.44 4.36
N ALA A 126 20.79 -32.43 5.70
CA ALA A 126 21.05 -33.62 6.49
C ALA A 126 19.79 -34.48 6.75
N VAL A 127 18.59 -33.90 6.55
CA VAL A 127 17.31 -34.61 6.73
C VAL A 127 16.99 -35.40 5.46
N GLN A 128 17.18 -36.72 5.51
CA GLN A 128 16.65 -37.68 4.52
C GLN A 128 15.16 -37.97 4.78
N GLY A 129 14.36 -36.90 4.91
CA GLY A 129 12.94 -36.98 5.31
C GLY A 129 11.98 -37.16 4.15
N ARG A 130 10.73 -37.51 4.48
CA ARG A 130 9.59 -37.51 3.52
C ARG A 130 9.43 -36.09 2.94
N PHE A 131 8.93 -35.97 1.71
CA PHE A 131 8.78 -34.68 0.99
C PHE A 131 8.13 -33.57 1.85
N GLU A 132 7.18 -33.93 2.70
CA GLU A 132 6.42 -33.04 3.58
C GLU A 132 7.30 -32.36 4.65
N GLU A 133 8.20 -33.11 5.28
CA GLU A 133 9.13 -32.58 6.28
C GLU A 133 10.10 -31.59 5.64
N ALA A 134 10.50 -31.84 4.39
CA ALA A 134 11.32 -30.91 3.62
C ALA A 134 10.57 -29.60 3.37
N VAL A 135 9.31 -29.65 2.95
CA VAL A 135 8.50 -28.44 2.71
C VAL A 135 8.35 -27.60 3.97
N ILE A 136 8.06 -28.23 5.11
CA ILE A 136 7.97 -27.55 6.40
C ILE A 136 9.32 -26.92 6.78
N ALA A 137 10.43 -27.61 6.55
CA ALA A 137 11.74 -27.06 6.85
C ALA A 137 12.12 -25.88 5.94
N TYR A 138 11.74 -25.91 4.67
CA TYR A 138 11.88 -24.77 3.74
C TYR A 138 10.98 -23.59 4.12
N LEU A 139 9.78 -23.82 4.66
CA LEU A 139 8.87 -22.76 5.10
C LEU A 139 9.53 -21.82 6.13
N PHE A 140 10.34 -22.36 7.04
CA PHE A 140 11.07 -21.54 8.02
C PHE A 140 12.16 -20.67 7.38
N ILE A 141 12.74 -21.09 6.26
CA ILE A 141 13.64 -20.24 5.46
C ILE A 141 12.82 -19.15 4.77
N VAL A 142 11.65 -19.50 4.22
CA VAL A 142 10.73 -18.56 3.57
C VAL A 142 10.31 -17.45 4.52
N PHE A 143 10.03 -17.74 5.79
CA PHE A 143 9.69 -16.73 6.81
C PHE A 143 10.76 -15.66 7.02
N LEU A 144 12.02 -15.93 6.67
CA LEU A 144 13.13 -14.97 6.80
C LEU A 144 13.34 -14.12 5.54
N VAL A 145 12.83 -14.55 4.38
CA VAL A 145 12.96 -13.83 3.10
C VAL A 145 12.52 -12.37 3.16
N PRO A 146 11.47 -11.97 3.90
CA PRO A 146 11.03 -10.59 3.95
C PRO A 146 12.06 -9.60 4.49
N ASN A 147 13.14 -10.05 5.15
CA ASN A 147 14.27 -9.19 5.47
C ASN A 147 14.80 -8.43 4.23
N PHE A 148 14.77 -9.07 3.05
CA PHE A 148 15.24 -8.47 1.80
C PHE A 148 14.28 -7.44 1.18
N LEU A 149 13.08 -7.22 1.76
CA LEU A 149 12.19 -6.11 1.38
C LEU A 149 12.69 -4.76 1.90
N VAL A 150 13.53 -4.72 2.95
CA VAL A 150 13.98 -3.46 3.57
C VAL A 150 14.67 -2.53 2.55
N PRO A 151 15.63 -2.98 1.72
CA PRO A 151 16.23 -2.12 0.69
C PRO A 151 15.25 -1.69 -0.40
N VAL A 152 14.28 -2.54 -0.75
CA VAL A 152 13.20 -2.19 -1.69
C VAL A 152 12.39 -1.02 -1.15
N PHE A 153 12.10 -1.05 0.16
CA PHE A 153 11.38 0.02 0.82
C PHE A 153 12.22 1.31 0.96
N TRP A 154 13.54 1.21 1.08
CA TRP A 154 14.44 2.38 1.00
C TRP A 154 14.40 3.07 -0.36
N TYR A 155 14.39 2.31 -1.44
CA TYR A 155 14.25 2.85 -2.79
C TYR A 155 12.95 3.66 -2.93
N GLU A 156 11.88 3.21 -2.27
CA GLU A 156 10.57 3.85 -2.24
C GLU A 156 10.43 4.98 -1.21
N THR A 157 11.39 5.13 -0.29
CA THR A 157 11.33 6.08 0.82
C THR A 157 11.22 7.54 0.34
N ARG A 158 11.85 7.89 -0.78
CA ARG A 158 11.74 9.23 -1.37
C ARG A 158 10.30 9.55 -1.78
N LYS A 159 9.59 8.58 -2.38
CA LYS A 159 8.19 8.75 -2.79
C LYS A 159 7.28 8.83 -1.57
N ASN A 160 7.50 7.97 -0.58
CA ASN A 160 6.78 8.00 0.70
C ASN A 160 6.94 9.35 1.42
N ALA A 161 8.14 9.93 1.43
CA ALA A 161 8.37 11.27 1.96
C ALA A 161 7.56 12.34 1.20
N GLY A 162 7.45 12.20 -0.13
CA GLY A 162 6.59 13.03 -0.98
C GLY A 162 5.11 12.96 -0.60
N CYS A 163 4.60 11.76 -0.31
CA CYS A 163 3.20 11.60 0.14
C CYS A 163 2.90 12.38 1.42
N PHE A 164 3.82 12.40 2.39
CA PHE A 164 3.64 13.22 3.60
C PHE A 164 3.61 14.73 3.30
N ASN A 165 4.35 15.19 2.29
CA ASN A 165 4.30 16.58 1.88
C ASN A 165 2.97 16.91 1.18
N HIS A 166 2.46 16.01 0.34
CA HIS A 166 1.15 16.18 -0.29
C HIS A 166 -0.01 16.20 0.71
N TRP A 167 0.10 15.45 1.82
CA TRP A 167 -0.82 15.56 2.94
C TRP A 167 -0.78 16.94 3.59
N MET A 168 0.41 17.51 3.82
CA MET A 168 0.53 18.88 4.32
C MET A 168 -0.11 19.90 3.37
N ASP A 169 0.13 19.77 2.06
CA ASP A 169 -0.49 20.65 1.06
C ASP A 169 -2.03 20.53 1.09
N PHE A 170 -2.55 19.31 1.27
CA PHE A 170 -3.98 19.06 1.43
C PHE A 170 -4.55 19.73 2.67
N GLU A 171 -3.87 19.66 3.81
CA GLU A 171 -4.32 20.28 5.07
C GLU A 171 -4.39 21.79 4.97
N VAL A 172 -3.38 22.43 4.36
CA VAL A 172 -3.37 23.87 4.13
C VAL A 172 -4.53 24.25 3.23
N PHE A 173 -4.76 23.50 2.15
CA PHE A 173 -5.84 23.78 1.22
C PHE A 173 -7.22 23.54 1.85
N TYR A 174 -7.39 22.45 2.60
CA TYR A 174 -8.60 22.16 3.37
C TYR A 174 -8.95 23.27 4.36
N THR A 175 -7.95 23.75 5.11
CA THR A 175 -8.13 24.81 6.10
C THR A 175 -8.53 26.13 5.43
N ARG A 176 -7.97 26.42 4.24
CA ARG A 176 -8.33 27.60 3.45
C ARG A 176 -9.78 27.54 2.95
N VAL A 177 -10.23 26.40 2.44
CA VAL A 177 -11.58 26.23 1.87
C VAL A 177 -12.66 26.17 2.95
N THR A 178 -12.42 25.40 4.02
CA THR A 178 -13.44 25.13 5.05
C THR A 178 -13.34 26.04 6.26
N THR A 179 -12.32 26.90 6.34
CA THR A 179 -12.00 27.79 7.48
C THR A 179 -11.80 27.09 8.82
N ARG A 180 -11.64 25.76 8.82
CA ARG A 180 -11.42 24.94 10.02
C ARG A 180 -10.28 23.95 9.81
N TYR A 181 -9.65 23.56 10.91
CA TYR A 181 -8.63 22.51 10.89
C TYR A 181 -9.25 21.13 10.61
N LEU A 182 -8.47 20.26 9.98
CA LEU A 182 -8.91 18.91 9.59
C LEU A 182 -9.12 18.03 10.84
N PRO A 183 -10.37 17.62 11.18
CA PRO A 183 -10.67 16.96 12.45
C PRO A 183 -10.39 15.45 12.40
N ILE A 184 -9.10 15.07 12.37
CA ILE A 184 -8.67 13.66 12.38
C ILE A 184 -8.24 13.23 13.78
N ASN A 185 -8.90 12.18 14.29
CA ASN A 185 -8.64 11.58 15.61
C ASN A 185 -8.21 10.11 15.47
N LEU A 186 -7.05 9.86 14.86
CA LEU A 186 -6.45 8.52 14.68
C LEU A 186 -5.23 8.27 15.58
N ARG A 187 -4.72 9.29 16.28
CA ARG A 187 -3.51 9.22 17.11
C ARG A 187 -3.54 8.11 18.16
N ILE A 188 -4.64 7.99 18.90
CA ILE A 188 -4.80 6.94 19.93
C ILE A 188 -4.76 5.55 19.28
N ARG A 189 -5.44 5.39 18.14
CA ARG A 189 -5.41 4.12 17.38
C ARG A 189 -3.99 3.80 16.89
N ALA A 190 -3.25 4.78 16.38
CA ALA A 190 -1.88 4.60 15.94
C ALA A 190 -0.95 4.18 17.09
N ILE A 191 -1.11 4.75 18.28
CA ILE A 191 -0.34 4.37 19.47
C ILE A 191 -0.63 2.91 19.85
N TRP A 192 -1.90 2.53 19.95
CA TRP A 192 -2.28 1.15 20.26
C TRP A 192 -1.73 0.16 19.23
N ILE A 193 -1.85 0.47 17.94
CA ILE A 193 -1.30 -0.37 16.87
C ILE A 193 0.23 -0.51 17.01
N SER A 194 0.94 0.58 17.30
CA SER A 194 2.39 0.59 17.44
C SER A 194 2.91 -0.25 18.61
N ILE A 195 2.08 -0.47 19.63
CA ILE A 195 2.43 -1.28 20.81
C ILE A 195 1.94 -2.72 20.65
N LEU A 196 0.67 -2.91 20.26
CA LEU A 196 0.04 -4.22 20.19
C LEU A 196 0.61 -5.07 19.05
N VAL A 197 0.90 -4.48 17.88
CA VAL A 197 1.39 -5.24 16.72
C VAL A 197 2.74 -5.92 17.01
N PRO A 198 3.77 -5.25 17.56
CA PRO A 198 5.01 -5.92 17.96
C PRO A 198 4.84 -7.00 19.03
N ILE A 199 3.96 -6.78 20.02
CA ILE A 199 3.70 -7.75 21.09
C ILE A 199 3.07 -9.02 20.50
N ILE A 200 2.03 -8.87 19.69
CA ILE A 200 1.35 -9.99 19.02
C ILE A 200 2.33 -10.71 18.08
N SER A 201 3.12 -9.97 17.31
CA SER A 201 4.13 -10.55 16.41
C SER A 201 5.14 -11.41 17.17
N THR A 202 5.61 -10.91 18.32
CA THR A 202 6.55 -11.62 19.18
C THR A 202 5.92 -12.89 19.75
N ALA A 203 4.68 -12.81 20.24
CA ALA A 203 3.96 -13.97 20.76
C ALA A 203 3.75 -15.04 19.67
N CYS A 204 3.31 -14.65 18.46
CA CYS A 204 3.12 -15.57 17.34
C CYS A 204 4.43 -16.29 16.95
N VAL A 205 5.54 -15.56 16.85
CA VAL A 205 6.84 -16.16 16.53
C VAL A 205 7.32 -17.08 17.65
N PHE A 206 7.18 -16.64 18.90
CA PHE A 206 7.60 -17.45 20.04
C PHE A 206 6.87 -18.78 20.08
N THR A 207 5.54 -18.76 19.94
CA THR A 207 4.74 -19.99 19.85
C THR A 207 5.17 -20.86 18.66
N THR A 208 5.34 -20.27 17.47
CA THR A 208 5.74 -21.01 16.26
C THR A 208 7.12 -21.65 16.37
N GLN A 209 8.04 -21.02 17.10
CA GLN A 209 9.40 -21.55 17.32
C GLN A 209 9.42 -22.63 18.41
N MET A 210 8.65 -22.47 19.49
CA MET A 210 8.53 -23.49 20.55
C MET A 210 7.96 -24.81 20.02
N THR A 211 7.16 -24.75 18.97
CA THR A 211 6.57 -25.93 18.32
C THR A 211 7.55 -26.66 17.38
N MET A 212 8.78 -26.17 17.17
CA MET A 212 9.78 -26.81 16.30
C MET A 212 10.63 -27.84 17.06
N ASP A 213 10.91 -29.00 16.45
CA ASP A 213 11.73 -30.07 17.08
C ASP A 213 13.16 -29.64 17.44
N ASN A 214 13.76 -28.79 16.61
CA ASN A 214 15.13 -28.28 16.79
C ASN A 214 15.09 -26.82 17.24
N PHE A 215 14.50 -26.58 18.40
CA PHE A 215 14.41 -25.26 18.99
C PHE A 215 15.78 -24.76 19.43
N ALA A 216 16.19 -23.62 18.90
CA ALA A 216 17.38 -22.92 19.33
C ALA A 216 17.04 -21.44 19.58
N LEU A 217 17.20 -21.00 20.83
CA LEU A 217 16.82 -19.65 21.28
C LEU A 217 17.43 -18.54 20.42
N TRP A 218 18.66 -18.72 19.94
CA TRP A 218 19.34 -17.73 19.11
C TRP A 218 18.61 -17.48 17.78
N GLN A 219 17.89 -18.45 17.23
CA GLN A 219 17.17 -18.30 15.97
C GLN A 219 15.87 -17.49 16.09
N VAL A 220 15.38 -17.30 17.32
CA VAL A 220 14.09 -16.62 17.57
C VAL A 220 14.20 -15.13 17.28
N VAL A 221 15.34 -14.50 17.60
CA VAL A 221 15.51 -13.04 17.49
C VAL A 221 15.33 -12.53 16.04
N PRO A 222 15.99 -13.11 15.01
CA PRO A 222 15.78 -12.69 13.63
C PRO A 222 14.35 -12.91 13.14
N ASN A 223 13.70 -14.00 13.55
CA ASN A 223 12.31 -14.27 13.21
C ASN A 223 11.34 -13.26 13.84
N ILE A 224 11.58 -12.85 15.09
CA ILE A 224 10.79 -11.78 15.74
C ILE A 224 10.93 -10.48 14.95
N TYR A 225 12.16 -10.10 14.59
CA TYR A 225 12.41 -8.87 13.83
C TYR A 225 11.68 -8.89 12.48
N VAL A 226 11.87 -9.96 11.69
CA VAL A 226 11.30 -10.06 10.33
C VAL A 226 9.77 -10.09 10.38
N THR A 227 9.18 -10.88 11.28
CA THR A 227 7.71 -10.93 11.43
C THR A 227 7.14 -9.60 11.92
N THR A 228 7.79 -8.96 12.90
CA THR A 228 7.38 -7.64 13.37
C THR A 228 7.47 -6.60 12.25
N PHE A 229 8.50 -6.68 11.40
CA PHE A 229 8.70 -5.76 10.28
C PHE A 229 7.55 -5.86 9.27
N ILE A 230 7.19 -7.08 8.88
CA ILE A 230 6.07 -7.35 7.96
C ILE A 230 4.75 -6.83 8.53
N ASN A 231 4.46 -7.15 9.80
CA ASN A 231 3.22 -6.71 10.44
C ASN A 231 3.19 -5.18 10.60
N MET A 232 4.34 -4.55 10.84
CA MET A 232 4.45 -3.09 10.91
C MET A 232 4.33 -2.41 9.54
N LEU A 233 4.75 -3.04 8.44
CA LEU A 233 4.40 -2.58 7.09
C LEU A 233 2.89 -2.64 6.86
N GLY A 234 2.23 -3.72 7.29
CA GLY A 234 0.77 -3.82 7.31
C GLY A 234 0.10 -2.69 8.09
N ALA A 235 0.58 -2.42 9.31
CA ALA A 235 0.11 -1.32 10.14
C ALA A 235 0.33 0.05 9.47
N TYR A 236 1.47 0.25 8.82
CA TYR A 236 1.77 1.47 8.07
C TYR A 236 0.77 1.69 6.92
N TRP A 237 0.47 0.65 6.15
CA TRP A 237 -0.54 0.69 5.09
C TRP A 237 -1.95 0.94 5.62
N TYR A 238 -2.32 0.24 6.70
CA TYR A 238 -3.59 0.41 7.39
C TYR A 238 -3.80 1.88 7.78
N MET A 239 -2.77 2.53 8.35
CA MET A 239 -2.87 3.93 8.75
C MET A 239 -3.07 4.87 7.56
N HIS A 240 -2.35 4.69 6.46
CA HIS A 240 -2.56 5.49 5.25
C HIS A 240 -3.99 5.34 4.70
N CYS A 241 -4.47 4.11 4.53
CA CYS A 241 -5.81 3.82 4.02
C CYS A 241 -6.91 4.36 4.94
N THR A 242 -6.72 4.24 6.26
CA THR A 242 -7.68 4.75 7.26
C THR A 242 -7.72 6.27 7.25
N THR A 243 -6.58 6.95 7.13
CA THR A 243 -6.50 8.40 6.98
C THR A 243 -7.24 8.86 5.73
N ILE A 244 -7.00 8.23 4.57
CA ILE A 244 -7.73 8.52 3.31
C ILE A 244 -9.24 8.37 3.52
N SER A 245 -9.68 7.23 4.06
CA SER A 245 -11.10 6.94 4.27
C SER A 245 -11.77 7.96 5.18
N THR A 246 -11.07 8.36 6.25
CA THR A 246 -11.55 9.35 7.22
C THR A 246 -11.63 10.74 6.57
N CYS A 247 -10.59 11.16 5.85
CA CYS A 247 -10.58 12.44 5.13
C CYS A 247 -11.70 12.52 4.09
N ALA A 248 -11.90 11.46 3.31
CA ALA A 248 -12.97 11.41 2.31
C ALA A 248 -14.36 11.54 2.95
N ASN A 249 -14.56 10.88 4.09
CA ASN A 249 -15.82 10.96 4.83
C ASN A 249 -16.09 12.35 5.41
N ILE A 250 -15.07 12.97 6.02
CA ILE A 250 -15.13 14.34 6.56
C ILE A 250 -15.43 15.33 5.42
N LEU A 251 -14.65 15.28 4.35
CA LEU A 251 -14.81 16.15 3.19
C LEU A 251 -16.23 16.06 2.61
N ALA A 252 -16.76 14.84 2.48
CA ALA A 252 -18.12 14.64 1.99
C ALA A 252 -19.21 15.14 2.95
N GLN A 253 -18.98 15.06 4.27
CA GLN A 253 -19.92 15.60 5.27
C GLN A 253 -19.92 17.13 5.24
N ASP A 254 -18.75 17.74 5.14
CA ASP A 254 -18.61 19.19 5.13
C ASP A 254 -19.19 19.79 3.87
N PHE A 255 -18.92 19.16 2.73
CA PHE A 255 -19.51 19.55 1.47
C PHE A 255 -21.05 19.47 1.51
N LYS A 256 -21.61 18.39 2.07
CA LYS A 256 -23.07 18.26 2.26
C LYS A 256 -23.62 19.34 3.19
N HIS A 257 -22.89 19.71 4.24
CA HIS A 257 -23.30 20.77 5.15
C HIS A 257 -23.23 22.14 4.49
N ALA A 258 -22.16 22.43 3.76
CA ALA A 258 -21.98 23.65 2.99
C ALA A 258 -23.13 23.83 2.00
N ILE A 259 -23.46 22.84 1.18
CA ILE A 259 -24.53 23.02 0.18
C ILE A 259 -25.90 23.35 0.79
N ARG A 260 -26.21 22.86 2.00
CA ARG A 260 -27.48 23.18 2.67
C ARG A 260 -27.64 24.65 3.01
N SER A 261 -26.57 25.43 3.07
CA SER A 261 -26.62 26.86 3.38
C SER A 261 -26.70 27.77 2.14
N ASN A 262 -27.27 27.29 1.01
CA ASN A 262 -27.40 28.02 -0.27
C ASN A 262 -26.07 28.61 -0.77
N VAL A 263 -25.23 27.75 -1.30
CA VAL A 263 -23.82 28.06 -1.60
C VAL A 263 -23.58 28.43 -3.07
N GLU A 264 -22.64 29.35 -3.28
CA GLU A 264 -22.17 29.81 -4.59
C GLU A 264 -21.41 28.72 -5.36
N ALA A 265 -21.40 28.81 -6.69
CA ALA A 265 -20.69 27.86 -7.56
C ALA A 265 -19.18 27.77 -7.26
N ILE A 266 -18.56 28.88 -6.81
CA ILE A 266 -17.13 28.94 -6.47
C ILE A 266 -16.78 27.96 -5.36
N THR A 267 -17.59 27.90 -4.30
CA THR A 267 -17.34 26.97 -3.18
C THR A 267 -17.48 25.51 -3.62
N VAL A 268 -18.44 25.19 -4.50
CA VAL A 268 -18.56 23.83 -5.06
C VAL A 268 -17.30 23.47 -5.85
N ALA A 269 -16.74 24.41 -6.62
CA ALA A 269 -15.50 24.22 -7.36
C ALA A 269 -14.30 23.99 -6.42
N ASP A 270 -14.22 24.70 -5.29
CA ASP A 270 -13.18 24.52 -4.28
C ASP A 270 -13.25 23.13 -3.64
N TYR A 271 -14.44 22.65 -3.28
CA TYR A 271 -14.63 21.29 -2.77
C TYR A 271 -14.29 20.22 -3.80
N ARG A 272 -14.58 20.47 -5.10
CA ARG A 272 -14.15 19.58 -6.18
C ARG A 272 -12.64 19.53 -6.31
N ALA A 273 -11.94 20.66 -6.22
CA ALA A 273 -10.49 20.70 -6.23
C ALA A 273 -9.89 19.95 -5.03
N LEU A 274 -10.51 20.09 -3.86
CA LEU A 274 -10.08 19.42 -2.64
C LEU A 274 -10.24 17.90 -2.74
N TRP A 275 -11.36 17.45 -3.31
CA TRP A 275 -11.57 16.03 -3.61
C TRP A 275 -10.58 15.50 -4.65
N LEU A 276 -10.29 16.26 -5.72
CA LEU A 276 -9.30 15.87 -6.73
C LEU A 276 -7.91 15.70 -6.11
N HIS A 277 -7.52 16.58 -5.18
CA HIS A 277 -6.25 16.46 -4.46
C HIS A 277 -6.21 15.24 -3.54
N LEU A 278 -7.30 14.95 -2.82
CA LEU A 278 -7.40 13.72 -2.01
C LEU A 278 -7.34 12.46 -2.88
N ASN A 279 -8.00 12.47 -4.03
CA ASN A 279 -7.95 11.36 -4.99
C ASN A 279 -6.53 11.17 -5.55
N ARG A 280 -5.81 12.27 -5.80
CA ARG A 280 -4.40 12.23 -6.20
C ARG A 280 -3.52 11.60 -5.13
N ILE A 281 -3.64 12.03 -3.86
CA ILE A 281 -2.90 11.45 -2.73
C ILE A 281 -3.14 9.93 -2.62
N THR A 282 -4.41 9.52 -2.77
CA THR A 282 -4.81 8.10 -2.71
C THR A 282 -4.05 7.26 -3.74
N ARG A 283 -3.93 7.76 -4.98
CA ARG A 283 -3.18 7.09 -6.05
C ARG A 283 -1.67 7.14 -5.83
N GLU A 284 -1.16 8.28 -5.38
CA GLU A 284 0.28 8.46 -5.13
C GLU A 284 0.79 7.55 -4.02
N ILE A 285 -0.01 7.26 -2.99
CA ILE A 285 0.34 6.28 -1.94
C ILE A 285 0.54 4.89 -2.55
N GLY A 286 -0.38 4.43 -3.40
CA GLY A 286 -0.23 3.14 -4.11
C GLY A 286 1.01 3.08 -5.00
N ILE A 287 1.34 4.17 -5.69
CA ILE A 287 2.56 4.29 -6.51
C ILE A 287 3.83 4.37 -5.65
N ALA A 288 3.75 5.01 -4.48
CA ALA A 288 4.88 5.21 -3.58
C ALA A 288 5.31 3.92 -2.88
N THR A 289 4.41 2.95 -2.71
CA THR A 289 4.69 1.68 -2.03
C THR A 289 4.55 0.47 -2.96
N CYS A 290 4.55 0.71 -4.27
CA CYS A 290 4.26 -0.27 -5.32
C CYS A 290 5.06 -1.57 -5.16
N TYR A 291 6.39 -1.49 -5.23
CA TYR A 291 7.26 -2.66 -5.26
C TYR A 291 7.25 -3.40 -3.93
N CYS A 292 7.32 -2.67 -2.81
CA CYS A 292 7.29 -3.26 -1.48
C CYS A 292 5.99 -4.05 -1.25
N PHE A 293 4.83 -3.47 -1.56
CA PHE A 293 3.55 -4.14 -1.34
C PHE A 293 3.24 -5.22 -2.37
N THR A 294 3.75 -5.11 -3.60
CA THR A 294 3.65 -6.21 -4.57
C THR A 294 4.39 -7.45 -4.09
N VAL A 295 5.65 -7.30 -3.68
CA VAL A 295 6.45 -8.41 -3.15
C VAL A 295 5.88 -8.91 -1.83
N LEU A 296 5.39 -8.02 -0.96
CA LEU A 296 4.74 -8.40 0.29
C LEU A 296 3.48 -9.23 0.06
N CYS A 297 2.58 -8.82 -0.84
CA CYS A 297 1.37 -9.60 -1.15
C CYS A 297 1.70 -10.99 -1.71
N MET A 298 2.69 -11.08 -2.61
CA MET A 298 3.17 -12.36 -3.14
C MET A 298 3.77 -13.25 -2.05
N TYR A 299 4.59 -12.66 -1.17
CA TYR A 299 5.14 -13.37 -0.01
C TYR A 299 4.04 -13.91 0.91
N LEU A 300 3.05 -13.09 1.26
CA LEU A 300 1.96 -13.50 2.14
C LEU A 300 1.14 -14.64 1.54
N PHE A 301 0.85 -14.56 0.24
CA PHE A 301 0.18 -15.64 -0.50
C PHE A 301 0.99 -16.93 -0.52
N PHE A 302 2.28 -16.85 -0.84
CA PHE A 302 3.16 -18.02 -0.90
C PHE A 302 3.33 -18.67 0.48
N SER A 303 3.59 -17.85 1.49
CA SER A 303 3.77 -18.26 2.87
C SER A 303 2.51 -18.88 3.47
N SER A 304 1.32 -18.32 3.20
CA SER A 304 0.06 -18.90 3.64
C SER A 304 -0.23 -20.24 2.95
N THR A 305 0.06 -20.35 1.65
CA THR A 305 -0.14 -21.59 0.88
C THR A 305 0.72 -22.72 1.42
N LEU A 306 2.02 -22.46 1.65
CA LEU A 306 2.92 -23.45 2.22
C LEU A 306 2.57 -23.83 3.67
N SER A 307 2.12 -22.85 4.48
CA SER A 307 1.70 -23.12 5.86
C SER A 307 0.47 -24.02 5.93
N ILE A 308 -0.54 -23.77 5.08
CA ILE A 308 -1.73 -24.64 5.00
C ILE A 308 -1.37 -26.02 4.45
N TYR A 309 -0.49 -26.08 3.43
CA TYR A 309 -0.03 -27.37 2.93
C TYR A 309 0.67 -28.18 4.03
N GLY A 310 1.60 -27.58 4.77
CA GLY A 310 2.29 -28.25 5.88
C GLY A 310 1.33 -28.75 6.95
N LEU A 311 0.28 -27.99 7.25
CA LEU A 311 -0.79 -28.41 8.17
C LEU A 311 -1.58 -29.62 7.62
N PHE A 312 -1.99 -29.57 6.34
CA PHE A 312 -2.76 -30.64 5.71
C PHE A 312 -1.96 -31.92 5.48
N SER A 313 -0.65 -31.81 5.29
CA SER A 313 0.20 -32.98 5.07
C SER A 313 0.32 -33.81 6.36
N GLN A 314 0.49 -33.14 7.51
CA GLN A 314 0.61 -33.77 8.84
C GLN A 314 -0.73 -34.28 9.40
N LEU A 315 -1.87 -33.73 8.94
CA LEU A 315 -3.20 -34.15 9.38
C LEU A 315 -3.48 -35.66 9.18
N LYS A 316 -2.77 -36.34 8.28
CA LYS A 316 -2.87 -37.80 8.08
C LYS A 316 -2.28 -38.61 9.23
N ASP A 317 -1.24 -38.09 9.88
CA ASP A 317 -0.52 -38.76 10.97
C ASP A 317 -1.05 -38.36 12.37
N GLY A 318 -1.98 -37.39 12.42
CA GLY A 318 -2.65 -36.90 13.64
C GLY A 318 -2.16 -35.52 14.09
N LEU A 319 -3.04 -34.76 14.78
CA LEU A 319 -2.71 -33.40 15.24
C LEU A 319 -1.64 -33.41 16.34
N THR A 320 -0.49 -32.83 16.04
CA THR A 320 0.65 -32.70 16.96
C THR A 320 0.82 -31.23 17.39
N ILE A 321 1.56 -30.99 18.47
CA ILE A 321 1.92 -29.63 18.93
C ILE A 321 2.59 -28.79 17.80
N LYS A 322 3.24 -29.43 16.84
CA LYS A 322 3.85 -28.79 15.64
C LYS A 322 2.82 -28.06 14.77
N ASP A 323 1.63 -28.63 14.62
CA ASP A 323 0.54 -28.10 13.79
C ASP A 323 0.01 -26.76 14.33
N LEU A 324 0.14 -26.53 15.64
CA LEU A 324 -0.29 -25.28 16.26
C LEU A 324 0.50 -24.08 15.73
N GLY A 325 1.82 -24.21 15.58
CA GLY A 325 2.68 -23.15 15.05
C GLY A 325 2.39 -22.83 13.58
N LEU A 326 2.16 -23.87 12.77
CA LEU A 326 1.78 -23.73 11.36
C LEU A 326 0.40 -23.08 11.22
N THR A 327 -0.56 -23.47 12.06
CA THR A 327 -1.92 -22.89 12.08
C THR A 327 -1.88 -21.41 12.41
N ILE A 328 -1.14 -21.01 13.46
CA ILE A 328 -0.99 -19.60 13.85
C ILE A 328 -0.35 -18.79 12.72
N SER A 329 0.68 -19.34 12.07
CA SER A 329 1.36 -18.69 10.95
C SER A 329 0.44 -18.51 9.74
N ALA A 330 -0.35 -19.54 9.38
CA ALA A 330 -1.33 -19.46 8.30
C ALA A 330 -2.41 -18.41 8.59
N ILE A 331 -2.99 -18.41 9.80
CA ILE A 331 -4.01 -17.43 10.20
C ILE A 331 -3.42 -16.02 10.16
N SER A 332 -2.21 -15.82 10.71
CA SER A 332 -1.56 -14.51 10.76
C SER A 332 -1.28 -13.94 9.37
N THR A 333 -0.72 -14.74 8.46
CA THR A 333 -0.39 -14.30 7.09
C THR A 333 -1.65 -14.02 6.26
N ILE A 334 -2.69 -14.86 6.37
CA ILE A 334 -3.98 -14.65 5.70
C ILE A 334 -4.69 -13.41 6.25
N ALA A 335 -4.71 -13.24 7.58
CA ALA A 335 -5.32 -12.08 8.21
C ALA A 335 -4.62 -10.78 7.77
N LEU A 336 -3.30 -10.77 7.71
CA LEU A 336 -2.55 -9.61 7.23
C LEU A 336 -2.84 -9.31 5.75
N LEU A 337 -2.85 -10.33 4.90
CA LEU A 337 -3.18 -10.17 3.48
C LEU A 337 -4.61 -9.63 3.30
N HIS A 338 -5.56 -10.13 4.10
CA HIS A 338 -6.92 -9.64 4.14
C HIS A 338 -6.96 -8.16 4.54
N VAL A 339 -6.28 -7.77 5.62
CA VAL A 339 -6.22 -6.37 6.08
C VAL A 339 -5.68 -5.44 4.98
N ILE A 340 -4.59 -5.82 4.30
CA ILE A 340 -4.01 -5.02 3.22
C ILE A 340 -5.04 -4.79 2.10
N CYS A 341 -5.70 -5.85 1.65
CA CYS A 341 -6.68 -5.79 0.56
C CYS A 341 -7.97 -5.08 0.95
N ASP A 342 -8.45 -5.32 2.17
CA ASP A 342 -9.71 -4.77 2.69
C ASP A 342 -9.61 -3.26 2.90
N GLN A 343 -8.53 -2.80 3.53
CA GLN A 343 -8.36 -1.37 3.83
C GLN A 343 -8.12 -0.55 2.56
N ALA A 344 -7.38 -1.08 1.59
CA ALA A 344 -7.20 -0.43 0.31
C ALA A 344 -8.53 -0.31 -0.47
N HIS A 345 -9.34 -1.37 -0.43
CA HIS A 345 -10.68 -1.35 -1.00
C HIS A 345 -11.57 -0.32 -0.30
N SER A 346 -11.58 -0.31 1.04
CA SER A 346 -12.34 0.64 1.85
C SER A 346 -11.96 2.09 1.53
N ALA A 347 -10.67 2.41 1.45
CA ALA A 347 -10.19 3.74 1.09
C ALA A 347 -10.68 4.16 -0.31
N SER A 348 -10.53 3.28 -1.30
CA SER A 348 -10.99 3.53 -2.67
C SER A 348 -12.51 3.76 -2.74
N GLN A 349 -13.29 2.98 -1.99
CA GLN A 349 -14.76 3.11 -1.92
C GLN A 349 -15.22 4.40 -1.23
N HIS A 350 -14.51 4.85 -0.19
CA HIS A 350 -14.83 6.09 0.51
C HIS A 350 -14.60 7.32 -0.36
N VAL A 351 -13.49 7.34 -1.10
CA VAL A 351 -13.14 8.46 -2.00
C VAL A 351 -14.12 8.56 -3.18
N ARG A 352 -14.60 7.43 -3.72
CA ARG A 352 -15.47 7.43 -4.90
C ARG A 352 -16.93 7.18 -4.56
N VAL A 353 -17.30 5.93 -4.25
CA VAL A 353 -18.71 5.51 -4.16
C VAL A 353 -19.46 6.20 -3.02
N HIS A 354 -18.87 6.28 -1.83
CA HIS A 354 -19.53 6.93 -0.69
C HIS A 354 -19.62 8.44 -0.88
N PHE A 355 -18.58 9.04 -1.46
CA PHE A 355 -18.58 10.45 -1.80
C PHE A 355 -19.68 10.76 -2.82
N GLN A 356 -19.74 10.01 -3.93
CA GLN A 356 -20.77 10.10 -4.96
C GLN A 356 -22.19 9.95 -4.40
N LYS A 357 -22.42 8.95 -3.55
CA LYS A 357 -23.73 8.77 -2.89
C LYS A 357 -24.11 10.00 -2.07
N LYS A 358 -23.18 10.59 -1.32
CA LYS A 358 -23.43 11.82 -0.56
C LYS A 358 -23.69 13.03 -1.46
N LEU A 359 -23.00 13.11 -2.60
CA LEU A 359 -23.17 14.15 -3.62
C LEU A 359 -24.54 14.06 -4.31
N LEU A 360 -25.00 12.85 -4.65
CA LEU A 360 -26.33 12.62 -5.25
C LEU A 360 -27.50 12.83 -4.29
N LEU A 361 -27.28 12.71 -2.98
CA LEU A 361 -28.29 12.95 -1.94
C LEU A 361 -28.51 14.45 -1.63
N VAL A 362 -27.84 15.33 -2.36
CA VAL A 362 -28.03 16.78 -2.25
C VAL A 362 -29.26 17.18 -3.08
N GLU A 363 -30.16 17.95 -2.48
CA GLU A 363 -31.32 18.52 -3.18
C GLU A 363 -30.85 19.63 -4.15
N LEU A 364 -30.84 19.33 -5.44
CA LEU A 364 -30.43 20.27 -6.49
C LEU A 364 -31.46 21.38 -6.75
N SER A 365 -32.72 21.15 -6.39
CA SER A 365 -33.85 22.06 -6.69
C SER A 365 -33.73 23.44 -6.04
N ASN A 366 -32.95 23.54 -4.97
CA ASN A 366 -32.79 24.78 -4.20
C ASN A 366 -31.48 25.52 -4.56
N LEU A 367 -30.73 25.03 -5.56
CA LEU A 367 -29.43 25.58 -5.95
C LEU A 367 -29.52 26.42 -7.23
N ASN A 368 -28.69 27.47 -7.29
CA ASN A 368 -28.50 28.30 -8.48
C ASN A 368 -28.04 27.46 -9.68
N GLU A 369 -28.41 27.87 -10.90
CA GLU A 369 -28.06 27.15 -12.14
C GLU A 369 -26.55 26.92 -12.29
N ASP A 370 -25.73 27.93 -11.97
CA ASP A 370 -24.26 27.81 -12.00
C ASP A 370 -23.74 26.75 -11.01
N ALA A 371 -24.34 26.67 -9.81
CA ALA A 371 -23.97 25.66 -8.82
C ALA A 371 -24.41 24.26 -9.25
N GLN A 372 -25.55 24.12 -9.95
CA GLN A 372 -25.97 22.85 -10.54
C GLN A 372 -25.01 22.39 -11.63
N ILE A 373 -24.53 23.30 -12.49
CA ILE A 373 -23.52 22.99 -13.50
C ILE A 373 -22.22 22.50 -12.84
N GLU A 374 -21.76 23.19 -11.79
CA GLU A 374 -20.55 22.78 -11.07
C GLU A 374 -20.72 21.42 -10.36
N ILE A 375 -21.88 21.13 -9.79
CA ILE A 375 -22.18 19.81 -9.21
C ILE A 375 -22.16 18.72 -10.28
N ASN A 376 -22.72 18.98 -11.46
CA ASN A 376 -22.65 18.05 -12.59
C ASN A 376 -21.20 17.82 -13.05
N MET A 377 -20.38 18.88 -13.09
CA MET A 377 -18.95 18.75 -13.37
C MET A 377 -18.22 17.94 -12.27
N PHE A 378 -18.61 18.10 -11.01
CA PHE A 378 -18.06 17.33 -9.90
C PHE A 378 -18.46 15.86 -9.98
N LEU A 379 -19.74 15.54 -10.19
CA LEU A 379 -20.21 14.18 -10.41
C LEU A 379 -19.43 13.51 -11.54
N ARG A 380 -19.31 14.18 -12.69
CA ARG A 380 -18.52 13.69 -13.81
C ARG A 380 -17.05 13.48 -13.45
N ALA A 381 -16.45 14.39 -12.67
CA ALA A 381 -15.08 14.23 -12.21
C ALA A 381 -14.91 12.99 -11.31
N THR A 382 -15.89 12.68 -10.45
CA THR A 382 -15.86 11.46 -9.61
C THR A 382 -16.07 10.17 -10.40
N GLU A 383 -16.80 10.22 -11.52
CA GLU A 383 -17.01 9.07 -12.39
C GLU A 383 -15.80 8.79 -13.28
N MET A 384 -15.19 9.83 -13.84
CA MET A 384 -14.12 9.72 -14.83
C MET A 384 -12.74 9.46 -14.22
N ASN A 385 -12.51 9.83 -12.96
CA ASN A 385 -11.22 9.64 -12.32
C ASN A 385 -11.19 8.34 -11.49
N PRO A 386 -10.34 7.35 -11.82
CA PRO A 386 -10.18 6.18 -10.99
C PRO A 386 -9.61 6.58 -9.63
N SER A 387 -10.20 6.05 -8.56
CA SER A 387 -9.75 6.23 -7.17
C SER A 387 -9.18 4.96 -6.57
N ASP A 388 -9.11 3.89 -7.37
CA ASP A 388 -8.62 2.60 -6.94
C ASP A 388 -7.12 2.68 -6.65
N ILE A 389 -6.73 2.17 -5.48
CA ILE A 389 -5.34 2.10 -5.08
C ILE A 389 -4.66 0.99 -5.89
N SER A 390 -3.87 1.40 -6.88
CA SER A 390 -3.13 0.51 -7.78
C SER A 390 -1.64 0.53 -7.46
N LEU A 391 -1.00 -0.65 -7.41
CA LEU A 391 0.45 -0.76 -7.24
C LEU A 391 1.10 -0.62 -8.61
N GLY A 392 1.37 0.62 -9.02
CA GLY A 392 2.09 0.92 -10.26
C GLY A 392 1.42 0.41 -11.55
N GLY A 393 0.11 0.10 -11.50
CA GLY A 393 -0.64 -0.45 -12.63
C GLY A 393 -0.50 -1.96 -12.83
N PHE A 394 0.23 -2.67 -11.96
CA PHE A 394 0.32 -4.14 -12.01
C PHE A 394 -1.02 -4.79 -11.63
N PHE A 395 -1.60 -4.36 -10.52
CA PHE A 395 -2.91 -4.77 -10.06
C PHE A 395 -3.48 -3.77 -9.06
N ASP A 396 -4.80 -3.78 -8.92
CA ASP A 396 -5.51 -2.98 -7.93
C ASP A 396 -5.62 -3.75 -6.61
N VAL A 397 -5.23 -3.10 -5.51
CA VAL A 397 -5.26 -3.70 -4.18
C VAL A 397 -6.69 -3.58 -3.66
N ASN A 398 -7.45 -4.66 -3.73
CA ASN A 398 -8.84 -4.69 -3.30
C ASN A 398 -9.28 -6.09 -2.84
N ARG A 399 -10.53 -6.20 -2.38
CA ARG A 399 -11.11 -7.49 -1.95
C ARG A 399 -11.16 -8.54 -3.08
N ASN A 400 -11.18 -8.14 -4.36
CA ASN A 400 -11.17 -9.09 -5.47
C ASN A 400 -9.79 -9.73 -5.62
N LEU A 401 -8.71 -8.97 -5.42
CA LEU A 401 -7.35 -9.53 -5.36
C LEU A 401 -7.26 -10.61 -4.26
N PHE A 402 -7.75 -10.32 -3.06
CA PHE A 402 -7.78 -11.29 -1.97
C PHE A 402 -8.56 -12.57 -2.33
N LYS A 403 -9.77 -12.43 -2.87
CA LYS A 403 -10.58 -13.57 -3.34
C LYS A 403 -9.87 -14.39 -4.42
N SER A 404 -9.24 -13.71 -5.38
CA SER A 404 -8.49 -14.36 -6.46
C SER A 404 -7.29 -15.15 -5.92
N LEU A 405 -6.53 -14.56 -4.98
CA LEU A 405 -5.40 -15.23 -4.33
C LEU A 405 -5.86 -16.41 -3.49
N LEU A 406 -6.97 -16.29 -2.74
CA LEU A 406 -7.54 -17.42 -1.99
C LEU A 406 -8.00 -18.56 -2.91
N GLY A 407 -8.70 -18.25 -4.01
CA GLY A 407 -9.10 -19.27 -4.98
C GLY A 407 -7.88 -20.00 -5.57
N THR A 408 -6.86 -19.24 -5.95
CA THR A 408 -5.60 -19.76 -6.48
C THR A 408 -4.85 -20.61 -5.44
N MET A 409 -4.85 -20.18 -4.17
CA MET A 409 -4.27 -20.93 -3.05
C MET A 409 -4.94 -22.30 -2.91
N VAL A 410 -6.27 -22.34 -2.92
CA VAL A 410 -7.03 -23.61 -2.86
C VAL A 410 -6.68 -24.51 -4.05
N THR A 411 -6.61 -23.97 -5.27
CA THR A 411 -6.20 -24.74 -6.45
C THR A 411 -4.81 -25.36 -6.28
N TYR A 412 -3.81 -24.57 -5.84
CA TYR A 412 -2.46 -25.09 -5.60
C TYR A 412 -2.42 -26.12 -4.47
N LEU A 413 -3.16 -25.91 -3.39
CA LEU A 413 -3.26 -26.87 -2.29
C LEU A 413 -3.83 -28.21 -2.75
N VAL A 414 -4.91 -28.20 -3.53
CA VAL A 414 -5.50 -29.42 -4.10
C VAL A 414 -4.46 -30.17 -4.94
N VAL A 415 -3.75 -29.47 -5.82
CA VAL A 415 -2.71 -30.07 -6.67
C VAL A 415 -1.57 -30.67 -5.84
N LEU A 416 -1.07 -29.95 -4.83
CA LEU A 416 0.00 -30.44 -3.95
C LEU A 416 -0.43 -31.68 -3.15
N LEU A 417 -1.66 -31.69 -2.65
CA LEU A 417 -2.22 -32.85 -1.94
C LEU A 417 -2.40 -34.05 -2.87
N GLN A 418 -2.86 -33.83 -4.10
CA GLN A 418 -2.98 -34.91 -5.11
C GLN A 418 -1.62 -35.53 -5.42
N PHE A 419 -0.58 -34.71 -5.61
CA PHE A 419 0.78 -35.21 -5.81
C PHE A 419 1.24 -36.06 -4.63
N GLN A 420 0.99 -35.60 -3.40
CA GLN A 420 1.36 -36.34 -2.19
C GLN A 420 0.65 -37.71 -2.11
N ILE A 421 -0.66 -37.78 -2.41
CA ILE A 421 -1.42 -39.04 -2.40
C ILE A 421 -0.95 -40.00 -3.51
N SER A 422 -0.48 -39.46 -4.64
CA SER A 422 -0.02 -40.27 -5.78
C SER A 422 1.37 -40.89 -5.60
N LEU A 423 2.14 -40.48 -4.59
CA LEU A 423 3.46 -41.06 -4.32
C LEU A 423 3.30 -42.44 -3.66
N PRO A 424 3.86 -43.52 -4.23
CA PRO A 424 3.77 -44.84 -3.63
C PRO A 424 4.49 -44.87 -2.29
N GLU A 425 3.83 -45.36 -1.24
CA GLU A 425 4.47 -45.62 0.05
C GLU A 425 5.46 -46.78 -0.13
N THR A 426 6.76 -46.48 -0.06
CA THR A 426 7.82 -47.50 -0.02
C THR A 426 7.79 -48.24 1.32
N SER A 427 6.80 -49.11 1.50
CA SER A 427 6.70 -50.01 2.64
C SER A 427 5.74 -51.15 2.33
N THR A 428 6.17 -52.11 1.49
CA THR A 428 5.74 -53.54 1.48
C THR A 428 6.41 -54.38 0.38
N LEU A 429 7.71 -54.17 0.07
CA LEU A 429 8.45 -55.02 -0.88
C LEU A 429 9.60 -55.83 -0.26
N ASN A 430 9.66 -55.92 1.08
CA ASN A 430 10.66 -56.73 1.79
C ASN A 430 10.11 -57.99 2.48
N ASN A 431 8.82 -58.31 2.34
CA ASN A 431 8.21 -59.50 2.96
C ASN A 431 7.74 -60.57 1.94
N ALA A 432 8.11 -60.46 0.65
CA ALA A 432 7.63 -61.36 -0.40
C ALA A 432 8.73 -62.22 -1.07
N THR A 433 9.89 -62.39 -0.42
CA THR A 433 10.93 -63.32 -0.88
C THR A 433 11.55 -64.08 0.28
N LEU A 434 10.74 -64.86 0.98
CA LEU A 434 11.15 -66.00 1.79
C LEU A 434 10.01 -67.03 1.72
N ASP A 435 9.87 -67.66 0.56
CA ASP A 435 9.23 -68.97 0.38
C ASP A 435 10.15 -69.83 -0.49
#